data_AF-A7LIK6-F1
#
_entry.id   AF-A7LIK6-F1
#
_cell.length_a   1.000
_cell.length_b   1.000
_cell.length_c   1.000
_cell.angle_alpha   90.00
_cell.angle_beta   90.00
_cell.angle_gamma   90.00
#
_symmetry.space_group_name_H-M   'P 1'
#
loop_
_entity.id
_entity.type
_entity.pdbx_description
1 polymer ?
#
loop_
_entity_poly.entity_id
_entity_poly.type
_entity_poly.pdbx_seq_one_letter_code
_entity_poly.pdbx_strand_id
1 'polypeptide(L)'
;SQLSQFMDQTNPLSEITHKRRISALGPGGLTRERAGFEVRDVHPTHYGRVCPIETPEGPNIGLINSLALYARLNDYGFLETPYRKVVDSKLTDQVDYLSAIEEGKYVVAQANATVDADGNLVDELVSSREGSERETRLVTPDRVQYIDVAPSQIVSAAASLVPFLEHDDANRALMGANMQRQAVPCLRPDKPLVGTGIERTFAVDSGTAVQAMRGGVVDYVDAMRVVIRVNDDEAV
;
A
#
# COMPACT_ATOMS: atom_id res chain seq x y z
N SER A 1 18.92 -14.82 13.66
CA SER A 1 17.54 -15.26 13.33
C SER A 1 17.31 -15.04 11.85
N GLN A 2 16.60 -15.91 11.12
CA GLN A 2 16.28 -15.71 9.69
C GLN A 2 15.45 -14.44 9.42
N LEU A 3 14.73 -13.96 10.44
CA LEU A 3 13.95 -12.72 10.37
C LEU A 3 14.77 -11.47 10.73
N SER A 4 15.97 -11.64 11.31
CA SER A 4 16.91 -10.54 11.54
C SER A 4 17.81 -10.42 10.32
N GLN A 5 17.41 -9.59 9.36
CA GLN A 5 18.08 -9.45 8.07
C GLN A 5 18.98 -8.21 8.07
N PHE A 6 20.06 -8.27 7.28
CA PHE A 6 20.84 -7.07 6.99
C PHE A 6 20.01 -6.13 6.12
N MET A 7 19.97 -4.86 6.49
CA MET A 7 19.07 -3.90 5.88
C MET A 7 19.51 -3.58 4.44
N ASP A 8 18.60 -3.79 3.49
CA ASP A 8 18.73 -3.31 2.12
C ASP A 8 18.63 -1.77 2.06
N GLN A 9 19.75 -1.11 1.73
CA GLN A 9 19.92 0.34 1.74
C GLN A 9 20.48 0.87 0.42
N THR A 10 20.22 0.20 -0.70
CA THR A 10 20.64 0.68 -2.02
C THR A 10 20.03 2.05 -2.34
N ASN A 11 18.74 2.24 -2.04
CA ASN A 11 18.04 3.51 -2.21
C ASN A 11 16.88 3.65 -1.20
N PRO A 12 16.24 4.84 -1.09
CA PRO A 12 15.14 5.04 -0.13
C PRO A 12 13.98 4.06 -0.28
N LEU A 13 13.68 3.61 -1.51
CA LEU A 13 12.61 2.65 -1.77
C LEU A 13 12.96 1.24 -1.29
N SER A 14 14.21 0.79 -1.49
CA SER A 14 14.66 -0.52 -1.01
C SER A 14 14.52 -0.63 0.51
N GLU A 15 14.82 0.45 1.22
CA GLU A 15 14.67 0.56 2.67
C GLU A 15 13.20 0.47 3.12
N ILE A 16 12.29 1.25 2.52
CA ILE A 16 10.85 1.19 2.86
C ILE A 16 10.29 -0.19 2.58
N THR A 17 10.51 -0.72 1.37
CA THR A 17 9.99 -2.05 1.01
C THR A 17 10.50 -3.10 1.98
N HIS A 18 11.77 -3.05 2.39
CA HIS A 18 12.32 -4.02 3.32
C HIS A 18 11.66 -3.94 4.70
N LYS A 19 11.40 -2.73 5.22
CA LYS A 19 10.65 -2.52 6.47
C LYS A 19 9.20 -3.01 6.39
N ARG A 20 8.59 -3.00 5.20
CA ARG A 20 7.20 -3.42 4.94
C ARG A 20 7.06 -4.86 4.44
N ARG A 21 8.14 -5.64 4.49
CA ARG A 21 8.18 -7.02 3.99
C ARG A 21 7.54 -7.99 4.98
N ILE A 22 6.71 -8.89 4.46
CA ILE A 22 6.14 -10.02 5.18
C ILE A 22 6.79 -11.30 4.65
N SER A 23 7.30 -12.14 5.55
CA SER A 23 7.88 -13.43 5.17
C SER A 23 7.15 -14.58 5.82
N ALA A 24 6.74 -15.56 5.02
CA ALA A 24 6.21 -16.84 5.49
C ALA A 24 7.34 -17.82 5.92
N LEU A 25 8.61 -17.45 5.72
CA LEU A 25 9.78 -18.22 6.07
C LEU A 25 10.28 -17.81 7.47
N GLY A 26 10.84 -18.76 8.21
CA GLY A 26 11.42 -18.50 9.53
C GLY A 26 11.09 -19.57 10.55
N PRO A 27 11.60 -19.46 11.78
CA PRO A 27 11.20 -20.32 12.88
C PRO A 27 9.67 -20.25 13.08
N GLY A 28 8.99 -21.40 13.05
CA GLY A 28 7.52 -21.49 13.13
C GLY A 28 6.77 -21.23 11.82
N GLY A 29 7.47 -20.85 10.74
CA GLY A 29 6.91 -20.68 9.40
C GLY A 29 7.12 -21.90 8.49
N LEU A 30 6.98 -21.66 7.19
CA LEU A 30 7.20 -22.66 6.16
C LEU A 30 8.69 -22.81 5.82
N THR A 31 9.09 -24.01 5.42
CA THR A 31 10.37 -24.22 4.72
C THR A 31 10.14 -24.16 3.22
N ARG A 32 11.16 -23.75 2.46
CA ARG A 32 11.07 -23.63 0.99
C ARG A 32 10.61 -24.91 0.31
N GLU A 33 11.05 -26.06 0.81
CA GLU A 33 10.74 -27.40 0.28
C GLU A 33 9.32 -27.87 0.58
N ARG A 34 8.70 -27.36 1.65
CA ARG A 34 7.33 -27.71 2.06
C ARG A 34 6.28 -26.72 1.54
N ALA A 35 6.71 -25.62 0.93
CA ALA A 35 5.84 -24.62 0.36
C ALA A 35 5.32 -25.07 -1.01
N GLY A 36 4.12 -25.66 -1.01
CA GLY A 36 3.38 -26.04 -2.22
C GLY A 36 2.93 -24.85 -3.06
N PHE A 37 2.18 -25.12 -4.13
CA PHE A 37 1.66 -24.09 -5.03
C PHE A 37 0.61 -23.20 -4.35
N GLU A 38 -0.31 -23.79 -3.58
CA GLU A 38 -1.45 -23.10 -2.95
C GLU A 38 -1.02 -21.98 -2.00
N VAL A 39 0.09 -22.14 -1.27
CA VAL A 39 0.60 -21.12 -0.33
C VAL A 39 1.34 -19.96 -1.02
N ARG A 40 1.66 -20.12 -2.31
CA ARG A 40 2.35 -19.10 -3.12
C ARG A 40 1.38 -18.30 -3.97
N ASP A 41 0.16 -18.79 -4.15
CA ASP A 41 -0.85 -18.16 -4.99
C ASP A 41 -1.45 -16.92 -4.33
N VAL A 42 -2.02 -16.04 -5.15
CA VAL A 42 -2.67 -14.82 -4.68
C VAL A 42 -4.07 -15.18 -4.21
N HIS A 43 -4.27 -15.14 -2.89
CA HIS A 43 -5.58 -15.36 -2.30
C HIS A 43 -6.44 -14.08 -2.40
N PRO A 44 -7.77 -14.17 -2.67
CA PRO A 44 -8.64 -12.99 -2.71
C PRO A 44 -8.60 -12.14 -1.43
N THR A 45 -8.30 -12.77 -0.27
CA THR A 45 -8.17 -12.06 1.01
C THR A 45 -6.99 -11.10 1.08
N HIS A 46 -6.02 -11.22 0.17
CA HIS A 46 -4.88 -10.32 0.07
C HIS A 46 -5.26 -8.91 -0.38
N TYR A 47 -6.43 -8.73 -1.00
CA TYR A 47 -6.90 -7.42 -1.46
C TYR A 47 -6.79 -6.37 -0.35
N GLY A 48 -6.08 -5.27 -0.63
CA GLY A 48 -5.86 -4.16 0.30
C GLY A 48 -4.89 -4.45 1.46
N ARG A 49 -4.32 -5.65 1.56
CA ARG A 49 -3.51 -6.12 2.70
C ARG A 49 -2.10 -6.53 2.28
N VAL A 50 -2.01 -7.39 1.28
CA VAL A 50 -0.77 -7.91 0.72
C VAL A 50 -0.77 -7.61 -0.77
N CYS A 51 0.32 -7.00 -1.25
CA CYS A 51 0.42 -6.66 -2.65
C CYS A 51 0.51 -7.93 -3.53
N PRO A 52 -0.32 -8.05 -4.58
CA PRO A 52 -0.28 -9.20 -5.48
C PRO A 52 0.84 -9.12 -6.53
N ILE A 53 1.49 -7.97 -6.68
CA ILE A 53 2.51 -7.70 -7.71
C ILE A 53 3.92 -7.83 -7.14
N GLU A 54 4.18 -7.24 -5.98
CA GLU A 54 5.54 -7.17 -5.43
C GLU A 54 5.89 -8.43 -4.64
N THR A 55 6.53 -9.36 -5.33
CA THR A 55 7.15 -10.56 -4.74
C THR A 55 8.49 -10.87 -5.45
N PRO A 56 9.48 -11.48 -4.78
CA PRO A 56 10.73 -11.84 -5.44
C PRO A 56 10.53 -12.86 -6.56
N GLU A 57 11.29 -12.67 -7.64
CA GLU A 57 11.38 -13.66 -8.70
C GLU A 57 12.11 -14.92 -8.22
N GLY A 58 11.72 -16.08 -8.75
CA GLY A 58 12.40 -17.35 -8.50
C GLY A 58 11.89 -18.11 -7.26
N PRO A 59 12.76 -18.81 -6.50
CA PRO A 59 12.31 -19.81 -5.51
C PRO A 59 11.49 -19.26 -4.34
N ASN A 60 11.55 -17.95 -4.07
CA ASN A 60 10.83 -17.30 -2.97
C ASN A 60 9.51 -16.64 -3.41
N ILE A 61 9.10 -16.80 -4.66
CA ILE A 61 7.83 -16.26 -5.16
C ILE A 61 6.65 -16.69 -4.28
N GLY A 62 5.83 -15.72 -3.87
CA GLY A 62 4.65 -15.89 -3.00
C GLY A 62 4.97 -16.10 -1.51
N LEU A 63 6.23 -16.39 -1.14
CA LEU A 63 6.65 -16.62 0.25
C LEU A 63 7.21 -15.37 0.93
N ILE A 64 7.60 -14.40 0.12
CA ILE A 64 7.99 -13.07 0.56
C ILE A 64 7.09 -12.11 -0.19
N ASN A 65 6.28 -11.36 0.54
CA ASN A 65 5.35 -10.39 -0.01
C ASN A 65 5.56 -9.04 0.68
N SER A 66 5.00 -7.99 0.09
CA SER A 66 4.98 -6.66 0.68
C SER A 66 3.58 -6.29 1.15
N LEU A 67 3.50 -5.50 2.23
CA LEU A 67 2.26 -4.85 2.63
C LEU A 67 1.74 -3.94 1.53
N ALA A 68 0.42 -3.95 1.33
CA ALA A 68 -0.26 -2.94 0.52
C ALA A 68 -0.16 -1.56 1.19
N LEU A 69 -0.46 -0.48 0.44
CA LEU A 69 -0.25 0.90 0.88
C LEU A 69 -0.93 1.23 2.23
N TYR A 70 -2.25 1.01 2.30
CA TYR A 70 -3.06 1.38 3.46
C TYR A 70 -3.25 0.25 4.48
N ALA A 71 -2.58 -0.89 4.27
CA ALA A 71 -2.66 -2.02 5.19
C ALA A 71 -2.08 -1.66 6.56
N ARG A 72 -2.77 -2.06 7.63
CA ARG A 72 -2.28 -1.96 9.00
C ARG A 72 -2.45 -3.28 9.75
N LEU A 73 -1.71 -3.45 10.84
CA LEU A 73 -1.91 -4.56 11.78
C LEU A 73 -2.82 -4.09 12.91
N ASN A 74 -3.71 -4.97 13.37
CA ASN A 74 -4.44 -4.77 14.62
C ASN A 74 -3.73 -5.42 15.81
N ASP A 75 -4.30 -5.25 17.01
CA ASP A 75 -3.71 -5.72 18.26
C ASP A 75 -3.55 -7.25 18.33
N TYR A 76 -4.29 -7.99 17.51
CA TYR A 76 -4.20 -9.45 17.39
C TYR A 76 -3.24 -9.92 16.30
N GLY A 77 -2.68 -9.00 15.51
CA GLY A 77 -1.77 -9.31 14.41
C GLY A 77 -2.45 -9.62 13.07
N PHE A 78 -3.75 -9.37 12.92
CA PHE A 78 -4.42 -9.47 11.63
C PHE A 78 -4.22 -8.21 10.79
N LEU A 79 -4.14 -8.39 9.47
CA LEU A 79 -4.08 -7.30 8.52
C LEU A 79 -5.48 -6.73 8.26
N GLU A 80 -5.60 -5.43 8.43
CA GLU A 80 -6.78 -4.64 8.15
C GLU A 80 -6.51 -3.65 7.01
N THR A 81 -7.57 -3.28 6.31
CA THR A 81 -7.52 -2.28 5.24
C THR A 81 -8.73 -1.35 5.38
N PRO A 82 -8.59 -0.06 5.06
CA PRO A 82 -9.64 0.92 5.27
C PRO A 82 -10.71 0.86 4.17
N TYR A 83 -11.96 1.07 4.56
CA TYR A 83 -13.09 1.23 3.65
C TYR A 83 -13.95 2.41 4.10
N ARG A 84 -14.56 3.11 3.13
CA ARG A 84 -15.55 4.14 3.44
C ARG A 84 -16.92 3.51 3.57
N LYS A 85 -17.65 3.90 4.60
CA LYS A 85 -19.00 3.36 4.87
C LYS A 85 -20.04 3.99 3.95
N VAL A 86 -20.94 3.17 3.45
CA VAL A 86 -22.12 3.56 2.65
C VAL A 86 -23.37 3.29 3.48
N VAL A 87 -24.24 4.29 3.59
CA VAL A 87 -25.52 4.19 4.32
C VAL A 87 -26.60 4.74 3.40
N ASP A 88 -27.66 3.97 3.16
CA ASP A 88 -28.77 4.34 2.27
C ASP A 88 -28.29 4.79 0.88
N SER A 89 -27.37 4.02 0.29
CA SER A 89 -26.71 4.31 -1.00
C SER A 89 -25.90 5.61 -1.06
N LYS A 90 -25.68 6.24 0.09
CA LYS A 90 -24.90 7.46 0.24
C LYS A 90 -23.56 7.18 0.89
N LEU A 91 -22.51 7.65 0.24
CA LEU A 91 -21.14 7.57 0.72
C LEU A 91 -20.94 8.53 1.90
N THR A 92 -20.34 8.02 2.97
CA THR A 92 -20.00 8.81 4.16
C THR A 92 -18.49 9.07 4.25
N ASP A 93 -18.11 9.99 5.13
CA ASP A 93 -16.70 10.26 5.47
C ASP A 93 -16.17 9.33 6.58
N GLN A 94 -17.02 8.43 7.09
CA GLN A 94 -16.59 7.43 8.07
C GLN A 94 -15.73 6.37 7.37
N VAL A 95 -14.50 6.22 7.86
CA VAL A 95 -13.56 5.19 7.41
C VAL A 95 -13.40 4.14 8.50
N ASP A 96 -13.80 2.92 8.19
CA ASP A 96 -13.65 1.77 9.08
C ASP A 96 -12.57 0.84 8.51
N TYR A 97 -11.71 0.31 9.39
CA TYR A 97 -10.70 -0.68 9.02
C TYR A 97 -11.26 -2.06 9.27
N LEU A 98 -11.26 -2.89 8.23
CA LEU A 98 -11.87 -4.22 8.29
C LEU A 98 -10.79 -5.30 8.13
N SER A 99 -10.83 -6.29 9.00
CA SER A 99 -10.07 -7.54 8.83
C SER A 99 -10.66 -8.37 7.69
N ALA A 100 -9.92 -9.38 7.21
CA ALA A 100 -10.39 -10.22 6.11
C ALA A 100 -11.70 -10.98 6.44
N ILE A 101 -11.90 -11.30 7.72
CA ILE A 101 -13.08 -12.01 8.23
C ILE A 101 -14.30 -11.08 8.29
N GLU A 102 -14.09 -9.82 8.69
CA GLU A 102 -15.16 -8.83 8.74
C GLU A 102 -15.59 -8.39 7.35
N GLU A 103 -14.64 -8.13 6.45
CA GLU A 103 -14.91 -7.75 5.07
C GLU A 103 -15.82 -8.78 4.37
N GLY A 104 -15.61 -10.08 4.61
CA GLY A 104 -16.43 -11.15 4.01
C GLY A 104 -17.91 -11.15 4.42
N LYS A 105 -18.31 -10.34 5.40
CA LYS A 105 -19.71 -10.17 5.84
C LYS A 105 -20.42 -9.02 5.11
N TYR A 106 -19.68 -8.20 4.37
CA TYR A 106 -20.18 -6.99 3.74
C TYR A 106 -20.06 -7.04 2.23
N VAL A 107 -20.86 -6.21 1.57
CA VAL A 107 -20.75 -5.95 0.13
C VAL A 107 -19.92 -4.70 -0.09
N VAL A 108 -18.77 -4.87 -0.76
CA VAL A 108 -17.77 -3.80 -0.94
C VAL A 108 -17.67 -3.40 -2.41
N ALA A 109 -18.02 -2.16 -2.72
CA ALA A 109 -17.89 -1.57 -4.05
C ALA A 109 -16.44 -1.17 -4.38
N GLN A 110 -16.11 -1.14 -5.66
CA GLN A 110 -14.82 -0.63 -6.15
C GLN A 110 -14.71 0.90 -6.04
N ALA A 111 -13.50 1.42 -5.86
CA ALA A 111 -13.23 2.86 -5.70
C ALA A 111 -13.65 3.73 -6.91
N ASN A 112 -13.83 3.13 -8.08
CA ASN A 112 -14.22 3.80 -9.32
C ASN A 112 -15.74 3.87 -9.54
N ALA A 113 -16.56 3.41 -8.57
CA ALA A 113 -18.01 3.54 -8.66
C ALA A 113 -18.41 5.03 -8.79
N THR A 114 -19.36 5.32 -9.67
CA THR A 114 -19.77 6.70 -9.95
C THR A 114 -20.60 7.24 -8.78
N VAL A 115 -20.21 8.41 -8.26
CA VAL A 115 -20.92 9.12 -7.19
C VAL A 115 -21.32 10.52 -7.64
N ASP A 116 -22.49 11.00 -7.20
CA ASP A 116 -22.91 12.38 -7.41
C ASP A 116 -22.24 13.37 -6.44
N ALA A 117 -22.55 14.67 -6.59
CA ALA A 117 -21.99 15.72 -5.73
C ALA A 117 -22.44 15.62 -4.27
N ASP A 118 -23.57 14.96 -4.01
CA ASP A 118 -24.10 14.72 -2.68
C ASP A 118 -23.53 13.42 -2.06
N GLY A 119 -22.81 12.61 -2.83
CA GLY A 119 -22.19 11.36 -2.43
C GLY A 119 -23.05 10.11 -2.68
N ASN A 120 -24.14 10.20 -3.42
CA ASN A 120 -24.97 9.03 -3.73
C ASN A 120 -24.38 8.24 -4.91
N LEU A 121 -24.49 6.92 -4.84
CA LEU A 121 -24.17 6.02 -5.94
C LEU A 121 -25.20 6.17 -7.06
N VAL A 122 -24.77 6.55 -8.27
CA VAL A 122 -25.69 6.87 -9.39
C VAL A 122 -25.93 5.69 -10.35
N ASP A 123 -25.03 4.71 -10.37
CA ASP A 123 -25.11 3.58 -11.28
C ASP A 123 -26.23 2.62 -10.85
N GLU A 124 -27.01 2.09 -11.81
CA GLU A 124 -28.08 1.10 -11.51
C GLU A 124 -27.50 -0.20 -10.91
N LEU A 125 -26.29 -0.56 -11.35
CA LEU A 125 -25.54 -1.72 -10.90
C LEU A 125 -24.08 -1.34 -10.66
N VAL A 126 -23.61 -1.60 -9.44
CA VAL A 126 -22.24 -1.30 -8.99
C VAL A 126 -21.43 -2.59 -8.90
N SER A 127 -20.24 -2.60 -9.51
CA SER A 127 -19.29 -3.70 -9.38
C SER A 127 -18.79 -3.80 -7.94
N SER A 128 -19.15 -4.90 -7.29
CA SER A 128 -18.87 -5.12 -5.87
C SER A 128 -18.33 -6.52 -5.61
N ARG A 129 -17.58 -6.65 -4.53
CA ARG A 129 -17.09 -7.93 -4.01
C ARG A 129 -17.98 -8.34 -2.84
N GLU A 130 -18.49 -9.57 -2.89
CA GLU A 130 -19.39 -10.12 -1.88
C GLU A 130 -18.92 -11.50 -1.41
N GLY A 131 -19.14 -11.79 -0.12
CA GLY A 131 -18.94 -13.10 0.48
C GLY A 131 -17.48 -13.43 0.80
N SER A 132 -17.28 -14.63 1.35
CA SER A 132 -15.97 -15.12 1.79
C SER A 132 -14.98 -15.35 0.64
N GLU A 133 -15.48 -15.70 -0.54
CA GLU A 133 -14.67 -15.93 -1.76
C GLU A 133 -14.38 -14.63 -2.54
N ARG A 134 -15.00 -13.50 -2.14
CA ARG A 134 -14.84 -12.17 -2.76
C ARG A 134 -15.11 -12.17 -4.26
N GLU A 135 -16.13 -12.92 -4.67
CA GLU A 135 -16.57 -12.93 -6.06
C GLU A 135 -17.02 -11.53 -6.48
N THR A 136 -16.60 -11.12 -7.67
CA THR A 136 -17.05 -9.85 -8.23
C THR A 136 -18.43 -10.05 -8.84
N ARG A 137 -19.41 -9.30 -8.35
CA ARG A 137 -20.81 -9.31 -8.80
C ARG A 137 -21.31 -7.89 -9.00
N LEU A 138 -22.25 -7.75 -9.92
CA LEU A 138 -23.01 -6.53 -10.09
C LEU A 138 -24.18 -6.54 -9.10
N VAL A 139 -24.23 -5.55 -8.22
CA VAL A 139 -25.28 -5.41 -7.20
C VAL A 139 -25.91 -4.03 -7.29
N THR A 140 -27.13 -3.90 -6.81
CA THR A 140 -27.81 -2.60 -6.73
C THR A 140 -27.20 -1.73 -5.62
N PRO A 141 -27.21 -0.39 -5.76
CA PRO A 141 -26.61 0.53 -4.77
C PRO A 141 -27.13 0.40 -3.33
N ASP A 142 -28.35 -0.08 -3.13
CA ASP A 142 -28.96 -0.28 -1.81
C ASP A 142 -28.29 -1.42 -1.02
N ARG A 143 -27.63 -2.34 -1.70
CA ARG A 143 -26.91 -3.46 -1.07
C ARG A 143 -25.47 -3.11 -0.71
N VAL A 144 -24.90 -2.05 -1.27
CA VAL A 144 -23.51 -1.65 -1.03
C VAL A 144 -23.38 -1.08 0.38
N GLN A 145 -22.46 -1.65 1.16
CA GLN A 145 -22.25 -1.24 2.56
C GLN A 145 -20.92 -0.51 2.76
N TYR A 146 -19.93 -0.79 1.90
CA TYR A 146 -18.62 -0.17 1.93
C TYR A 146 -18.10 0.07 0.51
N ILE A 147 -17.16 0.99 0.37
CA ILE A 147 -16.41 1.23 -0.87
C ILE A 147 -14.91 1.35 -0.56
N ASP A 148 -14.07 0.90 -1.49
CA ASP A 148 -12.62 1.10 -1.44
C ASP A 148 -12.26 2.60 -1.28
N VAL A 149 -11.21 2.92 -0.51
CA VAL A 149 -10.80 4.32 -0.29
C VAL A 149 -10.07 4.91 -1.50
N ALA A 150 -9.31 4.09 -2.22
CA ALA A 150 -8.50 4.50 -3.36
C ALA A 150 -8.20 3.32 -4.29
N PRO A 151 -8.08 3.52 -5.61
CA PRO A 151 -7.68 2.46 -6.54
C PRO A 151 -6.30 1.86 -6.20
N SER A 152 -5.38 2.68 -5.68
CA SER A 152 -4.04 2.26 -5.28
C SER A 152 -4.01 1.39 -4.01
N GLN A 153 -5.15 1.16 -3.35
CA GLN A 153 -5.22 0.38 -2.11
C GLN A 153 -4.70 -1.05 -2.24
N ILE A 154 -4.75 -1.65 -3.44
CA ILE A 154 -4.32 -3.03 -3.70
C ILE A 154 -2.79 -3.18 -3.75
N VAL A 155 -2.07 -2.13 -4.14
CA VAL A 155 -0.66 -2.22 -4.52
C VAL A 155 0.27 -1.82 -3.37
N SER A 156 1.53 -2.27 -3.43
CA SER A 156 2.58 -1.87 -2.49
C SER A 156 3.20 -0.53 -2.89
N ALA A 157 4.11 -0.03 -2.05
CA ALA A 157 4.86 1.19 -2.32
C ALA A 157 5.60 1.15 -3.68
N ALA A 158 6.36 0.10 -3.96
CA ALA A 158 7.13 0.01 -5.20
C ALA A 158 6.25 -0.13 -6.45
N ALA A 159 5.17 -0.94 -6.36
CA ALA A 159 4.24 -1.10 -7.48
C ALA A 159 3.47 0.19 -7.77
N SER A 160 3.10 0.95 -6.73
CA SER A 160 2.39 2.23 -6.88
C SER A 160 3.21 3.36 -7.52
N LEU A 161 4.54 3.20 -7.61
CA LEU A 161 5.43 4.14 -8.31
C LEU A 161 5.51 3.91 -9.82
N VAL A 162 4.95 2.81 -10.33
CA VAL A 162 4.89 2.53 -11.77
C VAL A 162 3.72 3.34 -12.37
N PRO A 163 3.97 4.34 -13.23
CA PRO A 163 2.90 5.05 -13.91
C PRO A 163 2.22 4.12 -14.92
N PHE A 164 0.90 4.29 -15.12
CA PHE A 164 0.11 3.51 -16.08
C PHE A 164 0.14 1.99 -15.81
N LEU A 165 0.22 1.60 -14.53
CA LEU A 165 0.30 0.21 -14.09
C LEU A 165 -0.85 -0.66 -14.64
N GLU A 166 -2.03 -0.08 -14.82
CA GLU A 166 -3.21 -0.71 -15.40
C GLU A 166 -3.04 -1.14 -16.87
N HIS A 167 -2.03 -0.62 -17.56
CA HIS A 167 -1.68 -0.93 -18.94
C HIS A 167 -0.54 -1.94 -19.07
N ASP A 168 0.08 -2.34 -17.95
CA ASP A 168 1.14 -3.33 -17.89
C ASP A 168 0.61 -4.70 -17.46
N ASP A 169 1.19 -5.77 -17.98
CA ASP A 169 0.91 -7.11 -17.47
C ASP A 169 1.56 -7.32 -16.10
N ALA A 170 0.97 -8.21 -15.29
CA ALA A 170 1.39 -8.43 -13.91
C ALA A 170 2.86 -8.88 -13.78
N ASN A 171 3.39 -9.66 -14.73
CA ASN A 171 4.77 -10.14 -14.67
C ASN A 171 5.76 -8.99 -14.92
N ARG A 172 5.46 -8.10 -15.87
CA ARG A 172 6.27 -6.91 -16.12
C ARG A 172 6.18 -5.89 -15.01
N ALA A 173 4.98 -5.68 -14.46
CA ALA A 173 4.78 -4.83 -13.30
C ALA A 173 5.61 -5.33 -12.10
N LEU A 174 5.64 -6.64 -11.86
CA LEU A 174 6.46 -7.28 -10.82
C LEU A 174 7.95 -7.00 -11.04
N MET A 175 8.44 -7.23 -12.26
CA MET A 175 9.84 -6.94 -12.61
C MET A 175 10.17 -5.47 -12.41
N GLY A 176 9.30 -4.56 -12.88
CA GLY A 176 9.46 -3.11 -12.73
C GLY A 176 9.54 -2.68 -11.27
N ALA A 177 8.61 -3.14 -10.43
CA ALA A 177 8.63 -2.86 -8.99
C ALA A 177 9.91 -3.39 -8.32
N ASN A 178 10.37 -4.59 -8.70
CA ASN A 178 11.60 -5.17 -8.16
C ASN A 178 12.87 -4.43 -8.63
N MET A 179 12.91 -3.97 -9.88
CA MET A 179 14.06 -3.28 -10.46
C MET A 179 14.24 -1.87 -9.86
N GLN A 180 13.16 -1.17 -9.49
CA GLN A 180 13.26 0.14 -8.83
C GLN A 180 14.09 0.09 -7.53
N ARG A 181 14.02 -1.01 -6.78
CA ARG A 181 14.81 -1.20 -5.54
C ARG A 181 16.30 -1.42 -5.80
N GLN A 182 16.67 -1.74 -7.02
CA GLN A 182 18.06 -1.98 -7.44
C GLN A 182 18.70 -0.72 -8.04
N ALA A 183 17.93 0.35 -8.25
CA ALA A 183 18.41 1.59 -8.81
C ALA A 183 19.45 2.24 -7.89
N VAL A 184 20.61 2.60 -8.46
CA VAL A 184 21.71 3.23 -7.72
C VAL A 184 21.52 4.75 -7.70
N PRO A 185 21.64 5.42 -6.54
CA PRO A 185 21.55 6.87 -6.47
C PRO A 185 22.60 7.58 -7.34
N CYS A 186 22.13 8.49 -8.21
CA CYS A 186 23.00 9.31 -9.05
C CYS A 186 23.65 10.45 -8.24
N LEU A 187 24.77 10.97 -8.74
CA LEU A 187 25.45 12.16 -8.16
C LEU A 187 24.52 13.39 -8.11
N ARG A 188 23.67 13.53 -9.13
CA ARG A 188 22.62 14.56 -9.23
C ARG A 188 21.33 13.87 -9.65
N PRO A 189 20.39 13.61 -8.73
CA PRO A 189 19.12 13.00 -9.06
C PRO A 189 18.18 14.03 -9.72
N ASP A 190 17.50 13.62 -10.79
CA ASP A 190 16.43 14.38 -11.42
C ASP A 190 15.07 13.76 -11.08
N LYS A 191 14.06 14.60 -10.92
CA LYS A 191 12.68 14.13 -10.71
C LYS A 191 12.13 13.51 -12.00
N PRO A 192 11.26 12.49 -11.91
CA PRO A 192 10.56 11.99 -13.09
C PRO A 192 9.65 13.09 -13.66
N LEU A 193 9.58 13.17 -14.99
CA LEU A 193 8.64 14.07 -15.67
C LEU A 193 7.20 13.57 -15.58
N VAL A 194 7.03 12.24 -15.53
CA VAL A 194 5.76 11.54 -15.35
C VAL A 194 5.87 10.73 -14.07
N GLY A 195 5.06 11.07 -13.08
CA GLY A 195 5.02 10.40 -11.78
C GLY A 195 3.60 10.03 -11.37
N THR A 196 3.47 9.28 -10.28
CA THR A 196 2.18 8.82 -9.72
C THR A 196 1.70 9.68 -8.56
N GLY A 197 2.55 10.57 -8.03
CA GLY A 197 2.20 11.56 -7.01
C GLY A 197 2.53 11.14 -5.57
N ILE A 198 3.05 9.93 -5.38
CA ILE A 198 3.40 9.36 -4.07
C ILE A 198 4.91 9.33 -3.82
N GLU A 199 5.72 9.75 -4.80
CA GLU A 199 7.19 9.78 -4.73
C GLU A 199 7.66 10.58 -3.51
N ARG A 200 7.04 11.74 -3.28
CA ARG A 200 7.34 12.62 -2.14
C ARG A 200 7.08 11.90 -0.82
N THR A 201 5.95 11.22 -0.71
CA THR A 201 5.56 10.50 0.50
C THR A 201 6.60 9.44 0.83
N PHE A 202 7.04 8.65 -0.14
CA PHE A 202 8.09 7.64 0.10
C PHE A 202 9.47 8.23 0.36
N ALA A 203 9.86 9.32 -0.29
CA ALA A 203 11.14 9.97 0.00
C ALA A 203 11.19 10.53 1.43
N VAL A 204 10.05 10.97 1.95
CA VAL A 204 9.89 11.48 3.31
C VAL A 204 9.81 10.32 4.31
N ASP A 205 8.91 9.37 4.09
CA ASP A 205 8.63 8.26 5.01
C ASP A 205 9.77 7.24 5.09
N SER A 206 10.72 7.26 4.16
CA SER A 206 11.92 6.41 4.22
C SER A 206 12.80 6.79 5.41
N GLY A 207 12.71 8.05 5.85
CA GLY A 207 13.60 8.65 6.85
C GLY A 207 14.92 9.13 6.25
N THR A 208 15.09 9.09 4.92
CA THR A 208 16.31 9.58 4.26
C THR A 208 16.28 11.10 4.11
N ALA A 209 15.10 11.70 3.94
CA ALA A 209 14.95 13.14 3.90
C ALA A 209 14.99 13.74 5.31
N VAL A 210 15.77 14.81 5.50
CA VAL A 210 15.79 15.56 6.76
C VAL A 210 14.52 16.41 6.85
N GLN A 211 13.76 16.24 7.94
CA GLN A 211 12.52 16.98 8.19
C GLN A 211 12.67 17.93 9.37
N ALA A 212 12.01 19.09 9.28
CA ALA A 212 11.84 19.98 10.43
C ALA A 212 10.79 19.38 11.38
N MET A 213 11.15 19.25 12.67
CA MET A 213 10.24 18.73 13.70
C MET A 213 9.24 19.79 14.20
N ARG A 214 9.59 21.07 14.02
CA ARG A 214 8.83 22.23 14.48
C ARG A 214 8.83 23.29 13.39
N GLY A 215 7.77 24.08 13.32
CA GLY A 215 7.68 25.28 12.52
C GLY A 215 8.64 26.36 13.01
N GLY A 216 9.10 27.16 12.07
CA GLY A 216 10.07 28.21 12.34
C GLY A 216 10.61 28.85 11.07
N VAL A 217 11.54 29.78 11.25
CA VAL A 217 12.23 30.47 10.17
C VAL A 217 13.64 29.92 10.06
N VAL A 218 14.11 29.67 8.83
CA VAL A 218 15.50 29.28 8.60
C VAL A 218 16.41 30.46 8.95
N ASP A 219 17.22 30.30 9.99
CA ASP A 219 18.16 31.30 10.47
C ASP A 219 19.49 31.22 9.73
N TYR A 220 19.92 30.00 9.43
CA TYR A 220 21.21 29.73 8.80
C TYR A 220 21.17 28.43 8.00
N VAL A 221 21.81 28.42 6.82
CA VAL A 221 21.96 27.25 5.97
C VAL A 221 23.37 27.17 5.39
N ASP A 222 24.00 26.00 5.50
CA ASP A 222 25.21 25.65 4.77
C ASP A 222 25.15 24.20 4.26
N ALA A 223 26.24 23.69 3.70
CA ALA A 223 26.30 22.34 3.14
C ALA A 223 26.24 21.21 4.19
N MET A 224 26.40 21.51 5.48
CA MET A 224 26.46 20.52 6.55
C MET A 224 25.28 20.60 7.52
N ARG A 225 24.66 21.78 7.68
CA ARG A 225 23.56 21.97 8.63
C ARG A 225 22.57 23.04 8.18
N VAL A 226 21.35 22.89 8.72
CA VAL A 226 20.28 23.88 8.66
C VAL A 226 19.90 24.23 10.10
N VAL A 227 19.88 25.52 10.44
CA VAL A 227 19.45 26.02 11.75
C VAL A 227 18.11 26.69 11.58
N ILE A 228 17.12 26.21 12.34
CA ILE A 228 15.75 26.74 12.33
C ILE A 228 15.52 27.44 13.66
N ARG A 229 15.13 28.72 13.59
CA ARG A 229 14.59 29.45 14.73
C ARG A 229 13.13 29.07 14.89
N VAL A 230 12.86 28.25 15.89
CA VAL A 230 11.52 27.73 16.20
C VAL A 230 10.58 28.87 16.58
N ASN A 231 9.32 28.78 16.16
CA ASN A 231 8.28 29.74 16.58
C ASN A 231 8.07 29.64 18.10
N ASP A 232 7.88 30.76 18.79
CA ASP A 232 7.72 30.77 20.25
C ASP A 232 6.57 29.88 20.73
N ASP A 233 5.47 29.80 19.96
CA ASP A 233 4.31 28.95 20.24
C ASP A 233 4.63 27.43 20.21
N GLU A 234 5.68 27.06 19.48
CA GLU A 234 6.14 25.67 19.30
C GLU A 234 7.41 25.39 20.14
N ALA A 235 7.85 26.33 20.98
CA ALA A 235 9.04 26.18 21.82
C ALA A 235 8.83 25.23 23.02
N VAL A 236 7.58 24.91 23.35
CA VAL A 236 7.18 24.04 24.48
C VAL A 236 7.53 22.57 24.25
#